data_AF-A0A7X3GEE7-F1
#
_entry.id   AF-A0A7X3GEE7-F1
#
_cell.length_a   1.000
_cell.length_b   1.000
_cell.length_c   1.000
_cell.angle_alpha   90.00
_cell.angle_beta   90.00
_cell.angle_gamma   90.00
#
_symmetry.space_group_name_H-M   'P 1'
#
loop_
_entity.id
_entity.type
_entity.pdbx_description
1 polymer ?
#
loop_
_entity_poly.entity_id
_entity_poly.type
_entity_poly.pdbx_seq_one_letter_code
_entity_poly.pdbx_strand_id
1 'polypeptide(L)' 'MALDQLGASSAHTVFIGDSMQADIMPAKELGMYTILKSKDHSYTGPDAISDDLFQLPTLINRLSGMK' A
#
# COMPACT_ATOMS: atom_id res chain seq x y z
N MET A 1 15.74 -8.84 0.19
CA MET A 1 14.29 -8.54 0.29
C MET A 1 13.70 -8.37 -1.11
N ALA A 2 12.38 -8.39 -1.28
CA ALA A 2 11.74 -8.28 -2.60
C ALA A 2 12.15 -6.99 -3.35
N LEU A 3 12.26 -5.88 -2.64
CA LEU A 3 12.70 -4.61 -3.21
C LEU A 3 14.13 -4.64 -3.75
N ASP A 4 15.06 -5.32 -3.06
CA ASP A 4 16.45 -5.44 -3.50
C ASP A 4 16.55 -6.19 -4.84
N GLN A 5 15.71 -7.22 -5.02
CA GLN A 5 15.64 -7.97 -6.27
C GLN A 5 15.08 -7.13 -7.43
N LEU A 6 14.28 -6.11 -7.11
CA LEU A 6 13.67 -5.20 -8.08
C LEU A 6 14.48 -3.91 -8.28
N GLY A 7 15.56 -3.69 -7.51
CA GLY A 7 16.32 -2.44 -7.51
C GLY A 7 15.45 -1.22 -7.15
N ALA A 8 14.38 -1.42 -6.37
CA ALA A 8 13.37 -0.41 -6.08
C ALA A 8 13.55 0.19 -4.68
N SER A 9 13.23 1.47 -4.52
CA SER A 9 13.20 2.16 -3.22
C SER A 9 11.81 2.03 -2.59
N SER A 10 11.75 1.73 -1.30
CA SER A 10 10.48 1.61 -0.56
C SER A 10 9.60 2.85 -0.70
N ALA A 11 10.19 4.05 -0.63
CA ALA A 11 9.51 5.34 -0.80
C ALA A 11 8.80 5.53 -2.16
N HIS A 12 9.11 4.70 -3.16
CA HIS A 12 8.52 4.74 -4.50
C HIS A 12 7.73 3.46 -4.82
N THR A 13 7.30 2.73 -3.79
CA THR A 13 6.57 1.47 -3.96
C THR A 13 5.27 1.47 -3.17
N VAL A 14 4.34 0.65 -3.63
CA VAL A 14 3.05 0.43 -2.98
C VAL A 14 2.97 -1.05 -2.58
N PHE A 15 2.70 -1.32 -1.32
CA PHE A 15 2.36 -2.65 -0.83
C PHE A 15 0.85 -2.79 -0.71
N ILE A 16 0.32 -3.94 -1.14
CA ILE A 16 -1.11 -4.23 -1.13
C ILE A 16 -1.31 -5.56 -0.41
N GLY A 17 -2.09 -5.55 0.67
CA GLY A 17 -2.30 -6.73 1.51
C GLY A 17 -3.64 -6.68 2.23
N ASP A 18 -4.07 -7.79 2.81
CA ASP A 18 -5.36 -7.95 3.48
C ASP A 18 -5.25 -7.91 5.01
N SER A 19 -4.03 -7.87 5.56
CA SER A 19 -3.78 -7.84 7.00
C SER A 19 -3.13 -6.54 7.46
N MET A 20 -3.77 -5.84 8.39
CA MET A 20 -3.17 -4.65 9.01
C MET A 20 -1.84 -4.95 9.70
N GLN A 21 -1.73 -6.06 10.43
CA GLN A 21 -0.55 -6.40 11.24
C GLN A 21 0.56 -7.05 10.44
N ALA A 22 0.22 -7.90 9.46
CA ALA A 22 1.23 -8.64 8.69
C ALA A 22 1.71 -7.87 7.46
N ASP A 23 0.84 -7.05 6.85
CA ASP A 23 1.13 -6.39 5.57
C ASP A 23 1.32 -4.89 5.74
N ILE A 24 0.30 -4.21 6.27
CA ILE A 24 0.24 -2.74 6.25
C ILE A 24 1.25 -2.12 7.21
N MET A 25 1.27 -2.54 8.48
CA MET A 25 2.18 -1.97 9.47
C MET A 25 3.66 -2.15 9.07
N PRO A 26 4.15 -3.36 8.72
CA PRO A 26 5.55 -3.53 8.34
C PRO A 26 5.91 -2.76 7.06
N ALA A 27 5.03 -2.74 6.05
CA ALA A 27 5.29 -1.99 4.82
C ALA A 27 5.37 -0.46 5.06
N LYS A 28 4.52 0.07 5.95
CA LYS A 28 4.57 1.47 6.41
C LYS A 28 5.88 1.78 7.12
N GLU A 29 6.32 0.91 8.03
CA GLU A 29 7.59 1.07 8.77
C GLU A 29 8.80 1.09 7.82
N LEU A 30 8.74 0.36 6.70
CA LEU A 30 9.74 0.40 5.64
C LEU A 30 9.64 1.64 4.74
N GLY A 31 8.62 2.48 4.91
CA GLY A 31 8.41 3.71 4.15
C GLY A 31 7.69 3.51 2.81
N MET A 32 6.98 2.39 2.62
CA MET A 32 6.15 2.16 1.44
C MET A 32 4.78 2.85 1.59
N TYR A 33 4.15 3.15 0.45
CA TYR A 33 2.70 3.38 0.43
C TYR A 33 1.98 2.06 0.62
N THR A 34 0.78 2.11 1.19
CA THR A 34 0.03 0.91 1.57
C THR A 34 -1.42 0.99 1.16
N ILE A 35 -1.94 -0.10 0.59
CA ILE A 35 -3.36 -0.26 0.27
C ILE A 35 -3.86 -1.50 1.02
N LEU A 36 -4.81 -1.32 1.94
CA LEU A 36 -5.47 -2.43 2.61
C LEU A 36 -6.61 -2.96 1.75
N LYS A 37 -6.55 -4.26 1.41
CA LYS A 37 -7.65 -4.97 0.77
C LYS A 37 -8.71 -5.35 1.79
N SER A 38 -9.65 -4.45 2.02
CA SER A 38 -10.75 -4.67 2.97
C SER A 38 -12.01 -3.92 2.55
N LYS A 39 -13.16 -4.43 2.99
CA LYS A 39 -14.45 -3.73 2.95
C LYS A 39 -14.63 -2.79 4.15
N ASP A 40 -13.83 -2.96 5.19
CA ASP A 40 -13.90 -2.16 6.39
C ASP A 40 -13.04 -0.90 6.22
N HIS A 41 -13.71 0.25 6.11
CA HIS A 41 -13.08 1.55 5.96
C HIS A 41 -12.81 2.25 7.31
N SER A 42 -13.03 1.57 8.44
CA SER A 42 -12.75 2.13 9.78
C SER A 42 -11.27 2.10 10.15
N TYR A 43 -10.44 1.33 9.43
CA TYR A 43 -9.01 1.26 9.68
C TYR A 43 -8.32 2.62 9.45
N THR A 44 -7.60 3.07 10.46
CA THR A 44 -6.70 4.22 10.37
C THR A 44 -5.27 3.71 10.22
N GLY A 45 -4.52 4.20 9.25
CA GLY A 45 -3.13 3.77 9.03
C GLY A 45 -2.74 3.57 7.56
N PRO A 46 -3.46 2.75 6.77
CA PRO A 46 -3.11 2.57 5.37
C PRO A 46 -3.33 3.87 4.58
N ASP A 47 -2.61 4.03 3.48
CA ASP A 47 -2.75 5.21 2.61
C ASP A 47 -4.02 5.13 1.76
N ALA A 48 -4.52 3.92 1.50
CA ALA A 48 -5.85 3.68 0.93
C ALA A 48 -6.44 2.34 1.39
N ILE A 49 -7.76 2.21 1.26
CA ILE A 49 -8.50 0.97 1.53
C ILE A 49 -9.40 0.68 0.33
N SER A 50 -9.34 -0.54 -0.20
CA SER A 50 -10.20 -0.99 -1.29
C SER A 50 -10.35 -2.50 -1.31
N ASP A 51 -11.59 -3.02 -1.32
CA ASP A 51 -11.82 -4.44 -1.57
C ASP A 51 -11.80 -4.80 -3.08
N ASP A 52 -11.94 -3.78 -3.94
CA ASP A 52 -11.94 -3.95 -5.39
C ASP A 52 -10.54 -3.73 -5.98
N LEU A 53 -9.96 -4.81 -6.52
CA LEU A 53 -8.64 -4.77 -7.15
C LEU A 53 -8.64 -4.00 -8.48
N PHE A 54 -9.80 -3.84 -9.13
CA PHE A 54 -9.91 -3.04 -10.35
C PHE A 54 -9.71 -1.54 -10.08
N GLN A 55 -9.86 -1.08 -8.83
CA GLN A 55 -9.60 0.31 -8.43
C GLN A 55 -8.12 0.62 -8.21
N LEU A 56 -7.25 -0.41 -8.11
CA LEU A 56 -5.85 -0.22 -7.75
C LEU A 56 -5.08 0.73 -8.68
N PRO A 57 -5.21 0.66 -10.03
CA PRO A 57 -4.53 1.61 -10.90
C PRO A 57 -4.89 3.07 -10.59
N THR A 58 -6.16 3.34 -10.33
CA THR A 58 -6.65 4.68 -9.94
C THR A 58 -6.08 5.11 -8.60
N LEU A 59 -6.05 4.22 -7.62
CA LEU A 59 -5.50 4.50 -6.28
C LEU A 59 -3.99 4.76 -6.33
N ILE A 60 -3.24 3.95 -7.05
CA ILE A 60 -1.78 4.10 -7.21
C ILE A 60 -1.45 5.42 -7.92
N ASN A 61 -2.23 5.80 -8.95
CA ASN A 61 -2.06 7.09 -9.62
C ASN A 61 -2.32 8.27 -8.67
N ARG A 62 -3.33 8.18 -7.80
CA ARG A 62 -3.59 9.21 -6.79
C ARG A 62 -2.43 9.33 -5.82
N LEU A 63 -1.91 8.21 -5.30
CA LEU A 63 -0.77 8.19 -4.37
C LEU A 63 0.50 8.77 -5.02
N SER A 64 0.73 8.49 -6.30
CA SER A 64 1.89 8.99 -7.06
C SER A 64 1.81 10.50 -7.35
N GLY A 65 0.60 11.06 -7.36
CA GLY A 65 0.33 12.47 -7.61
C GLY A 65 0.40 13.38 -6.38
N MET A 66 0.51 12.84 -5.16
CA MET A 66 0.61 13.62 -3.90
C MET A 66 2.04 14.10 -3.61
N LYS A 67 2.74 14.60 -4.63
CA LYS A 67 4.06 15.25 -4.47
C LYS A 67 3.91 16.70 -4.04
#